data_AF-A0AAW1Z3I6-F1
#
_entry.id   AF-A0AAW1Z3I6-F1
#
_cell.length_a   1.000
_cell.length_b   1.000
_cell.length_c   1.000
_cell.angle_alpha   90.00
_cell.angle_beta   90.00
_cell.angle_gamma   90.00
#
_symmetry.space_group_name_H-M   'P 1'
#
loop_
_entity.id
_entity.type
_entity.pdbx_description
1 polymer ?
#
loop_
_entity_poly.entity_id
_entity_poly.type
_entity_poly.pdbx_seq_one_letter_code
_entity_poly.pdbx_strand_id
1 'polypeptide(L)'
;MSARVRPLVPPRFLVEGVEQVTMDTEDIIEKKQTDAGTHFNTNTNNNNEEKKEKKEKKEKKKEKDEKEKEKEKEKEKEKEKEKEKEKEKEKPKEIEVVDPAGNTYYHWLFVITCPVMYNWILIIARACFEELQEDFLIYWFILDFLSDVVYLCDMVFRTRTGYLEQGLLVKDEKKLRDRYMKSLQFKLDLASMVPTDVFYFYFGLNYPEIRMNKLLRINRLFEFFQRTETRTNFPNLFRISNLVMYIVIIIHWNACMYYSFSKAIGFGTDEFVYPDPTDPEFGQLVRKYAYSMYWSTLTLTTIGETPPPVQNSEHFFAVTDLLVGVLIFATIVGNVGSMITNANAARADFQARIDAIKQYMTFRKVTKDLEKRVIKWFDYLWTNKKAVDEKEVLKYLPDKLRAEIAINVHLDTLKKVRIFADCEAGLLVELVLKLQPQVYSPGDYICKKGDIGREMYIIKEGKLAVVADDGITQFVVLSDGSYFGEISILNIKGSRAGNRRTANIRSIGYSDLFCLSKDDLMEALTEYPDAKAMLEEKGRQILMKDNLLDLEVAKQVADPKDMEEKVLKISSVLDEVQTCYARLLAEHEAAQWKLKRRITKLEKKITDSSGVEISEMAKE
;
A
#
# COMPACT_ATOMS: atom_id res chain seq x y z
N MET A 1 20.71 13.64 39.66
CA MET A 1 20.57 12.27 39.12
C MET A 1 20.28 12.39 37.63
N SER A 2 21.30 12.16 36.80
CA SER A 2 21.24 12.28 35.34
C SER A 2 21.24 10.87 34.75
N ALA A 3 20.18 10.50 34.00
CA ALA A 3 20.12 9.25 33.24
C ALA A 3 20.25 9.58 31.75
N ARG A 4 21.39 9.20 31.17
CA ARG A 4 21.71 9.31 29.75
C ARG A 4 20.80 8.38 28.93
N VAL A 5 20.00 8.96 28.04
CA VAL A 5 19.29 8.24 26.97
C VAL A 5 20.28 7.99 25.83
N ARG A 6 20.53 6.72 25.47
CA ARG A 6 21.26 6.37 24.24
C ARG A 6 20.29 6.39 23.05
N PRO A 7 20.69 6.89 21.87
CA PRO A 7 19.89 6.79 20.66
C PRO A 7 19.90 5.35 20.12
N LEU A 8 18.73 4.85 19.74
CA LEU A 8 18.53 3.56 19.05
C LEU A 8 19.00 3.69 17.60
N VAL A 9 19.92 2.80 17.19
CA VAL A 9 20.38 2.66 15.80
C VAL A 9 19.38 1.78 15.05
N PRO A 10 18.93 2.14 13.83
CA PRO A 10 18.05 1.29 13.03
C PRO A 10 18.81 0.06 12.47
N PRO A 11 18.14 -1.09 12.29
CA PRO A 11 18.78 -2.27 11.72
C PRO A 11 19.14 -2.04 10.24
N ARG A 12 20.40 -2.28 9.89
CA ARG A 12 20.85 -2.43 8.50
C ARG A 12 20.38 -3.80 7.98
N PHE A 13 19.46 -3.81 7.03
CA PHE A 13 19.21 -4.99 6.21
C PHE A 13 20.29 -5.04 5.12
N LEU A 14 21.12 -6.08 5.15
CA LEU A 14 21.95 -6.48 4.02
C LEU A 14 21.04 -7.21 3.03
N VAL A 15 20.91 -6.65 1.83
CA VAL A 15 20.30 -7.33 0.68
C VAL A 15 21.43 -8.08 -0.02
N GLU A 16 21.50 -9.38 0.20
CA GLU A 16 22.30 -10.31 -0.61
C GLU A 16 21.36 -11.27 -1.35
N GLY A 17 21.53 -11.34 -2.68
CA GLY A 17 21.24 -12.52 -3.50
C GLY A 17 19.78 -12.88 -3.76
N VAL A 18 19.13 -12.20 -4.72
CA VAL A 18 17.99 -12.78 -5.45
C VAL A 18 18.57 -13.55 -6.64
N GLU A 19 18.73 -14.87 -6.51
CA GLU A 19 18.84 -15.75 -7.67
C GLU A 19 17.43 -16.03 -8.21
N GLN A 20 17.22 -15.64 -9.47
CA GLN A 20 16.06 -16.02 -10.26
C GLN A 20 16.13 -17.52 -10.54
N VAL A 21 15.20 -18.29 -9.96
CA VAL A 21 14.93 -19.66 -10.38
C VAL A 21 14.03 -19.60 -11.61
N THR A 22 14.62 -19.74 -12.79
CA THR A 22 13.89 -20.11 -14.01
C THR A 22 13.81 -21.63 -14.08
N MET A 23 12.59 -22.17 -14.02
CA MET A 23 12.29 -23.56 -14.31
C MET A 23 12.47 -23.82 -15.81
N ASP A 24 13.45 -24.65 -16.18
CA ASP A 24 13.46 -25.32 -17.48
C ASP A 24 12.73 -26.66 -17.34
N THR A 25 11.79 -26.86 -18.26
CA THR A 25 11.07 -28.11 -18.52
C THR A 25 11.74 -28.76 -19.74
N GLU A 26 11.64 -30.09 -19.86
CA GLU A 26 12.31 -31.01 -20.82
C GLU A 26 13.61 -31.64 -20.25
N ASP A 27 13.84 -32.95 -20.22
CA ASP A 27 13.00 -34.08 -20.61
C ASP A 27 13.41 -35.37 -19.86
N ILE A 28 12.41 -36.23 -19.79
CA ILE A 28 12.40 -37.63 -19.33
C ILE A 28 13.27 -38.50 -20.27
N ILE A 29 14.07 -39.43 -19.74
CA ILE A 29 14.12 -40.88 -20.11
C ILE A 29 15.25 -41.63 -19.34
N GLU A 30 14.78 -42.55 -18.50
CA GLU A 30 15.28 -43.85 -18.02
C GLU A 30 16.77 -44.24 -17.93
N LYS A 31 17.19 -44.46 -16.67
CA LYS A 31 17.66 -45.73 -16.03
C LYS A 31 18.26 -46.87 -16.89
N LYS A 32 19.47 -47.31 -16.52
CA LYS A 32 19.89 -48.67 -16.02
C LYS A 32 21.42 -48.77 -16.10
N GLN A 33 22.18 -48.82 -14.99
CA GLN A 33 22.50 -49.95 -14.10
C GLN A 33 23.46 -51.00 -14.69
N THR A 34 24.43 -51.41 -13.84
CA THR A 34 25.34 -52.60 -13.89
C THR A 34 26.58 -52.49 -14.80
N ASP A 35 27.76 -53.06 -14.52
CA ASP A 35 28.35 -53.67 -13.32
C ASP A 35 29.87 -53.84 -13.55
N ALA A 36 30.57 -54.29 -12.51
CA ALA A 36 31.93 -54.84 -12.49
C ALA A 36 32.32 -55.76 -13.68
N GLY A 37 33.63 -55.92 -13.92
CA GLY A 37 34.13 -57.09 -14.65
C GLY A 37 35.50 -56.97 -15.29
N THR A 38 36.47 -57.58 -14.62
CA THR A 38 37.87 -57.81 -15.00
C THR A 38 38.03 -58.84 -16.14
N HIS A 39 39.18 -58.76 -16.84
CA HIS A 39 39.99 -59.86 -17.43
C HIS A 39 39.77 -60.40 -18.86
N PHE A 40 40.91 -60.43 -19.61
CA PHE A 40 41.34 -61.31 -20.71
C PHE A 40 40.55 -61.23 -22.05
N ASN A 41 41.11 -61.36 -23.26
CA ASN A 41 42.42 -61.78 -23.74
C ASN A 41 42.68 -61.12 -25.12
N THR A 42 43.94 -60.84 -25.43
CA THR A 42 44.41 -60.37 -26.75
C THR A 42 44.45 -61.50 -27.77
N ASN A 43 44.08 -61.22 -29.02
CA ASN A 43 44.82 -61.78 -30.16
C ASN A 43 44.73 -60.89 -31.41
N THR A 44 45.87 -60.82 -32.09
CA THR A 44 46.37 -59.76 -32.98
C THR A 44 46.00 -59.90 -34.45
N ASN A 45 45.73 -58.73 -35.07
CA ASN A 45 46.13 -58.23 -36.40
C ASN A 45 46.16 -59.14 -37.64
N ASN A 46 45.36 -58.80 -38.66
CA ASN A 46 45.82 -57.98 -39.81
C ASN A 46 44.69 -57.83 -40.86
N ASN A 47 44.15 -56.62 -41.04
CA ASN A 47 43.43 -56.12 -42.25
C ASN A 47 42.79 -54.72 -42.01
N ASN A 48 43.52 -53.77 -41.40
CA ASN A 48 42.93 -52.53 -40.86
C ASN A 48 43.51 -51.20 -41.37
N GLU A 49 44.34 -51.21 -42.42
CA GLU A 49 44.96 -49.97 -42.90
C GLU A 49 44.16 -49.28 -44.03
N GLU A 50 43.60 -50.02 -44.99
CA GLU A 50 42.83 -49.38 -46.09
C GLU A 50 41.42 -48.92 -45.72
N LYS A 51 40.82 -49.47 -44.66
CA LYS A 51 39.51 -49.01 -44.13
C LYS A 51 39.61 -47.78 -43.22
N LYS A 52 40.78 -47.53 -42.61
CA LYS A 52 41.01 -46.38 -41.72
C LYS A 52 41.14 -45.06 -42.50
N GLU A 53 41.89 -45.04 -43.60
CA GLU A 53 42.07 -43.80 -44.39
C GLU A 53 40.78 -43.28 -45.04
N LYS A 54 39.90 -44.18 -45.52
CA LYS A 54 38.59 -43.79 -46.07
C LYS A 54 37.61 -43.30 -45.00
N LYS A 55 37.72 -43.79 -43.76
CA LYS A 55 36.89 -43.34 -42.62
C LYS A 55 37.35 -41.96 -42.13
N GLU A 56 38.66 -41.77 -41.97
CA GLU A 56 39.23 -40.47 -41.57
C GLU A 56 38.95 -39.35 -42.59
N LYS A 57 39.02 -39.64 -43.90
CA LYS A 57 38.65 -38.64 -44.94
C LYS A 57 37.17 -38.28 -44.91
N LYS A 58 36.28 -39.21 -44.53
CA LYS A 58 34.83 -38.96 -44.40
C LYS A 58 34.50 -38.18 -43.13
N GLU A 59 35.16 -38.49 -42.02
CA GLU A 59 35.02 -37.77 -40.74
C GLU A 59 35.55 -36.34 -40.85
N LYS A 60 36.74 -36.14 -41.45
CA LYS A 60 37.28 -34.78 -41.69
C LYS A 60 36.41 -33.93 -42.61
N LYS A 61 35.68 -34.54 -43.54
CA LYS A 61 34.75 -33.81 -44.42
C LYS A 61 33.46 -33.43 -43.68
N LYS A 62 32.93 -34.34 -42.85
CA LYS A 62 31.79 -34.06 -41.96
C LYS A 62 32.08 -32.96 -40.93
N GLU A 63 33.24 -33.00 -40.27
CA GLU A 63 33.65 -31.94 -39.34
C GLU A 63 33.79 -30.57 -40.02
N LYS A 64 34.23 -30.56 -41.28
CA LYS A 64 34.37 -29.32 -42.05
C LYS A 64 33.01 -28.75 -42.45
N ASP A 65 32.08 -29.60 -42.86
CA ASP A 65 30.69 -29.22 -43.17
C ASP A 65 29.92 -28.76 -41.91
N GLU A 66 30.17 -29.38 -40.75
CA GLU A 66 29.61 -28.93 -39.46
C GLU A 66 30.16 -27.57 -39.03
N LYS A 67 31.47 -27.35 -39.16
CA LYS A 67 32.10 -26.05 -38.86
C LYS A 67 31.64 -24.94 -39.80
N GLU A 68 31.35 -25.23 -41.07
CA GLU A 68 30.77 -24.25 -41.99
C GLU A 68 29.32 -23.90 -41.61
N LYS A 69 28.51 -24.90 -41.22
CA LYS A 69 27.15 -24.67 -40.72
C LYS A 69 27.11 -23.89 -39.41
N GLU A 70 28.03 -24.13 -38.49
CA GLU A 70 28.15 -23.34 -37.26
C GLU A 70 28.52 -21.88 -37.56
N LYS A 71 29.46 -21.65 -38.49
CA LYS A 71 29.83 -20.29 -38.92
C LYS A 71 28.69 -19.56 -39.64
N GLU A 72 27.87 -20.25 -40.41
CA GLU A 72 26.67 -19.65 -41.00
C GLU A 72 25.63 -19.28 -39.94
N LYS A 73 25.39 -20.16 -38.96
CA LYS A 73 24.51 -19.87 -37.83
C LYS A 73 25.00 -18.71 -36.97
N GLU A 74 26.30 -18.59 -36.74
CA GLU A 74 26.88 -17.44 -36.03
C GLU A 74 26.70 -16.14 -36.81
N LYS A 75 26.92 -16.15 -38.14
CA LYS A 75 26.70 -14.98 -38.99
C LYS A 75 25.23 -14.58 -39.08
N GLU A 76 24.30 -15.53 -39.07
CA GLU A 76 22.86 -15.23 -38.99
C GLU A 76 22.49 -14.61 -37.64
N LYS A 77 23.02 -15.15 -36.53
CA LYS A 77 22.83 -14.55 -35.19
C LYS A 77 23.44 -13.16 -35.07
N GLU A 78 24.60 -12.89 -35.68
CA GLU A 78 25.17 -11.55 -35.72
C GLU A 78 24.33 -10.58 -36.55
N LYS A 79 23.81 -11.02 -37.71
CA LYS A 79 22.89 -10.21 -38.52
C LYS A 79 21.56 -9.95 -37.83
N GLU A 80 21.03 -10.90 -37.06
CA GLU A 80 19.83 -10.68 -36.24
C GLU A 80 20.12 -9.69 -35.11
N LYS A 81 21.25 -9.81 -34.42
CA LYS A 81 21.68 -8.84 -33.41
C LYS A 81 21.92 -7.44 -33.98
N GLU A 82 22.45 -7.33 -35.21
CA GLU A 82 22.57 -6.04 -35.89
C GLU A 82 21.22 -5.46 -36.27
N LYS A 83 20.29 -6.29 -36.79
CA LYS A 83 18.90 -5.87 -37.06
C LYS A 83 18.14 -5.47 -35.80
N GLU A 84 18.36 -6.13 -34.67
CA GLU A 84 17.79 -5.73 -33.38
C GLU A 84 18.39 -4.41 -32.88
N LYS A 85 19.71 -4.23 -33.02
CA LYS A 85 20.38 -2.95 -32.70
C LYS A 85 19.95 -1.80 -33.61
N GLU A 86 19.67 -2.06 -34.90
CA GLU A 86 19.11 -1.07 -35.82
C GLU A 86 17.65 -0.75 -35.45
N LYS A 87 16.84 -1.76 -35.12
CA LYS A 87 15.47 -1.55 -34.59
C LYS A 87 15.42 -0.80 -33.26
N GLU A 88 16.40 -0.97 -32.39
CA GLU A 88 16.54 -0.17 -31.16
C GLU A 88 16.95 1.28 -31.44
N LYS A 89 17.77 1.53 -32.47
CA LYS A 89 18.14 2.88 -32.91
C LYS A 89 17.01 3.64 -33.60
N GLU A 90 16.04 2.92 -34.19
CA GLU A 90 14.85 3.50 -34.84
C GLU A 90 13.67 3.77 -33.89
N LYS A 91 13.70 3.30 -32.63
CA LYS A 91 12.69 3.72 -31.65
C LYS A 91 12.79 5.23 -31.46
N PRO A 92 11.70 6.02 -31.62
CA PRO A 92 11.75 7.44 -31.33
C PRO A 92 12.23 7.59 -29.89
N LYS A 93 13.28 8.40 -29.68
CA LYS A 93 13.82 8.69 -28.34
C LYS A 93 12.64 9.01 -27.43
N GLU A 94 12.33 8.11 -26.49
CA GLU A 94 11.31 8.38 -25.49
C GLU A 94 11.78 9.59 -24.69
N ILE A 95 11.18 10.74 -24.99
CA ILE A 95 11.46 11.98 -24.28
C ILE A 95 11.03 11.75 -22.83
N GLU A 96 11.96 11.95 -21.90
CA GLU A 96 11.70 11.83 -20.47
C GLU A 96 10.71 12.91 -20.02
N VAL A 97 9.46 12.50 -19.82
CA VAL A 97 8.42 13.31 -19.19
C VAL A 97 8.48 13.04 -17.69
N VAL A 98 8.53 14.12 -16.91
CA VAL A 98 8.61 14.00 -15.46
C VAL A 98 7.25 13.64 -14.91
N ASP A 99 7.16 12.50 -14.24
CA ASP A 99 5.96 12.10 -13.50
C ASP A 99 5.80 12.96 -12.23
N PRO A 100 4.69 13.70 -12.07
CA PRO A 100 4.39 14.45 -10.84
C PRO A 100 4.29 13.59 -9.58
N ALA A 101 4.04 12.28 -9.70
CA ALA A 101 4.01 11.36 -8.57
C ALA A 101 5.40 10.80 -8.21
N GLY A 102 6.37 10.92 -9.13
CA GLY A 102 7.70 10.36 -9.00
C GLY A 102 8.60 11.06 -7.99
N ASN A 103 9.69 10.39 -7.61
CA ASN A 103 10.68 10.93 -6.67
C ASN A 103 11.48 12.10 -7.26
N THR A 104 11.74 12.09 -8.56
CA THR A 104 12.45 13.19 -9.25
C THR A 104 11.72 14.52 -9.09
N TYR A 105 10.40 14.53 -9.27
CA TYR A 105 9.57 15.71 -9.07
C TYR A 105 9.62 16.21 -7.63
N TYR A 106 9.54 15.29 -6.66
CA TYR A 106 9.63 15.62 -5.23
C TYR A 106 10.98 16.22 -4.83
N HIS A 107 12.10 15.62 -5.28
CA HIS A 107 13.43 16.17 -5.02
C HIS A 107 13.62 17.53 -5.69
N TRP A 108 13.10 17.72 -6.90
CA TRP A 108 13.12 19.03 -7.56
C TRP A 108 12.32 20.08 -6.79
N LEU A 109 11.13 19.73 -6.29
CA LEU A 109 10.34 20.63 -5.43
C LEU A 109 11.10 21.07 -4.17
N PHE A 110 11.88 20.17 -3.56
CA PHE A 110 12.74 20.53 -2.43
C PHE A 110 13.81 21.56 -2.85
N VAL A 111 14.48 21.34 -3.99
CA VAL A 111 15.48 22.27 -4.54
C VAL A 111 14.87 23.65 -4.81
N ILE A 112 13.64 23.73 -5.33
CA ILE A 112 12.94 25.00 -5.58
C ILE A 112 12.47 25.67 -4.30
N THR A 113 12.19 24.90 -3.25
CA THR A 113 11.74 25.45 -1.97
C THR A 113 12.85 26.27 -1.29
N CYS A 114 14.12 25.89 -1.45
CA CYS A 114 15.27 26.62 -0.90
C CYS A 114 15.35 28.10 -1.36
N PRO A 115 15.36 28.44 -2.66
CA PRO A 115 15.37 29.82 -3.12
C PRO A 115 14.07 30.57 -2.79
N VAL A 116 12.91 29.89 -2.71
CA VAL A 116 11.66 30.54 -2.29
C VAL A 116 11.76 31.01 -0.84
N MET A 117 12.20 30.13 0.06
CA MET A 117 12.42 30.46 1.48
C MET A 117 13.50 31.53 1.66
N TYR A 118 14.60 31.44 0.91
CA TYR A 118 15.65 32.45 0.87
C TYR A 118 15.09 33.83 0.54
N ASN A 119 14.34 33.96 -0.56
CA ASN A 119 13.78 35.23 -1.00
C ASN A 119 12.72 35.76 -0.01
N TRP A 120 11.88 34.89 0.55
CA TRP A 120 10.85 35.28 1.53
C TRP A 120 11.39 35.77 2.86
N ILE A 121 12.58 35.31 3.27
CA ILE A 121 13.21 35.75 4.52
C ILE A 121 14.15 36.94 4.26
N LEU A 122 15.02 36.85 3.26
CA LEU A 122 16.14 37.78 3.15
C LEU A 122 15.83 39.07 2.38
N ILE A 123 14.86 39.09 1.45
CA ILE A 123 14.52 40.34 0.73
C ILE A 123 14.05 41.41 1.70
N ILE A 124 13.09 41.08 2.59
CA ILE A 124 12.56 42.03 3.56
C ILE A 124 13.60 42.42 4.61
N ALA A 125 14.41 41.46 5.08
CA ALA A 125 15.49 41.74 6.02
C ALA A 125 16.52 42.70 5.44
N ARG A 126 16.95 42.48 4.19
CA ARG A 126 17.90 43.35 3.49
C ARG A 126 17.32 44.74 3.20
N ALA A 127 16.01 44.84 2.94
CA ALA A 127 15.35 46.12 2.72
C ALA A 127 15.25 46.96 4.00
N CYS A 128 15.03 46.33 5.15
CA CYS A 128 14.89 47.05 6.42
C CYS A 128 16.23 47.30 7.13
N PHE A 129 17.19 46.38 7.03
CA PHE A 129 18.50 46.48 7.66
C PHE A 129 19.59 46.72 6.60
N GLU A 130 19.84 47.99 6.25
CA GLU A 130 20.74 48.36 5.15
C GLU A 130 22.18 47.85 5.31
N GLU A 131 22.71 47.80 6.54
CA GLU A 131 24.04 47.23 6.85
C GLU A 131 24.18 45.80 6.32
N LEU A 132 23.10 45.02 6.38
CA LEU A 132 23.10 43.65 5.85
C LEU A 132 23.33 43.63 4.34
N GLN A 133 22.77 44.60 3.61
CA GLN A 133 22.91 44.73 2.16
C GLN A 133 24.28 45.29 1.77
N GLU A 134 24.76 46.33 2.45
CA GLU A 134 26.00 47.04 2.11
C GLU A 134 27.27 46.21 2.38
N ASP A 135 27.35 45.55 3.54
CA ASP A 135 28.57 44.81 3.96
C ASP A 135 28.84 43.57 3.10
N PHE A 136 27.79 42.95 2.55
CA PHE A 136 27.86 41.66 1.86
C PHE A 136 27.33 41.70 0.41
N LEU A 137 27.30 42.88 -0.20
CA LEU A 137 26.67 43.15 -1.51
C LEU A 137 27.02 42.13 -2.61
N ILE A 138 28.30 41.77 -2.77
CA ILE A 138 28.73 40.80 -3.80
C ILE A 138 28.13 39.40 -3.56
N TYR A 139 28.11 38.94 -2.31
CA TYR A 139 27.57 37.63 -1.97
C TYR A 139 26.06 37.56 -2.24
N TRP A 140 25.34 38.66 -1.95
CA TRP A 140 23.92 38.74 -2.24
C TRP A 140 23.61 38.65 -3.72
N PHE A 141 24.37 39.35 -4.57
CA PHE A 141 24.20 39.24 -6.03
C PHE A 141 24.41 37.80 -6.54
N ILE A 142 25.40 37.08 -5.99
CA ILE A 142 25.65 35.68 -6.36
C ILE A 142 24.45 34.80 -5.97
N LEU A 143 23.95 34.93 -4.74
CA LEU A 143 22.81 34.15 -4.25
C LEU A 143 21.52 34.49 -4.99
N ASP A 144 21.29 35.78 -5.27
CA ASP A 144 20.14 36.29 -6.00
C ASP A 144 20.13 35.75 -7.44
N PHE A 145 21.26 35.82 -8.15
CA PHE A 145 21.39 35.27 -9.49
C PHE A 145 21.24 33.74 -9.52
N LEU A 146 21.84 33.04 -8.54
CA LEU A 146 21.67 31.59 -8.41
C LEU A 146 20.19 31.22 -8.22
N SER A 147 19.45 31.97 -7.40
CA SER A 147 18.01 31.76 -7.19
C SER A 147 17.21 31.96 -8.49
N ASP A 148 17.56 32.97 -9.29
CA ASP A 148 16.91 33.25 -10.58
C ASP A 148 17.19 32.16 -11.61
N VAL A 149 18.42 31.65 -11.67
CA VAL A 149 18.78 30.50 -12.53
C VAL A 149 17.94 29.27 -12.15
N VAL A 150 17.79 29.00 -10.86
CA VAL A 150 16.96 27.88 -10.39
C VAL A 150 15.49 28.06 -10.76
N TYR A 151 14.93 29.28 -10.69
CA TYR A 151 13.56 29.57 -11.14
C TYR A 151 13.38 29.44 -12.66
N LEU A 152 14.38 29.80 -13.47
CA LEU A 152 14.36 29.57 -14.91
C LEU A 152 14.36 28.07 -15.23
N CYS A 153 15.23 27.30 -14.57
CA CYS A 153 15.24 25.84 -14.67
C CYS A 153 13.88 25.26 -14.27
N ASP A 154 13.21 25.81 -13.25
CA ASP A 154 11.88 25.37 -12.82
C ASP A 154 10.82 25.54 -13.92
N MET A 155 10.83 26.68 -14.61
CA MET A 155 9.90 26.92 -15.71
C MET A 155 10.11 25.93 -16.85
N VAL A 156 11.37 25.64 -17.21
CA VAL A 156 11.69 24.62 -18.22
C VAL A 156 11.24 23.23 -17.75
N PHE A 157 11.53 22.87 -16.50
CA PHE A 157 11.11 21.61 -15.90
C PHE A 157 9.58 21.43 -15.90
N ARG A 158 8.82 22.49 -15.64
CA ARG A 158 7.34 22.48 -15.70
C ARG A 158 6.79 22.24 -17.10
N THR A 159 7.45 22.72 -18.16
CA THR A 159 7.02 22.39 -19.54
C THR A 159 7.11 20.90 -19.86
N ARG A 160 7.89 20.13 -19.08
CA ARG A 160 8.12 18.68 -19.21
C ARG A 160 7.41 17.86 -18.13
N THR A 161 6.64 18.50 -17.26
CA THR A 161 5.90 17.82 -16.19
C THR A 161 4.59 17.25 -16.74
N GLY A 162 4.41 15.93 -16.61
CA GLY A 162 3.23 15.22 -17.10
C GLY A 162 1.95 15.55 -16.32
N TYR A 163 0.80 15.19 -16.87
CA TYR A 163 -0.47 15.22 -16.15
C TYR A 163 -1.29 13.97 -16.51
N LEU A 164 -2.26 13.63 -15.65
CA LEU A 164 -3.15 12.50 -15.88
C LEU A 164 -4.38 12.95 -16.69
N GLU A 165 -4.63 12.27 -17.80
CA GLU A 165 -5.84 12.41 -18.62
C GLU A 165 -6.44 11.02 -18.78
N GLN A 166 -7.69 10.83 -18.34
CA GLN A 166 -8.36 9.50 -18.32
C GLN A 166 -7.55 8.41 -17.58
N GLY A 167 -6.77 8.79 -16.57
CA GLY A 167 -5.92 7.87 -15.81
C GLY A 167 -4.58 7.51 -16.47
N LEU A 168 -4.31 8.02 -17.68
CA LEU A 168 -3.03 7.82 -18.38
C LEU A 168 -2.17 9.08 -18.27
N LEU A 169 -0.86 8.88 -18.05
CA LEU A 169 0.10 9.98 -18.03
C LEU A 169 0.33 10.48 -19.45
N VAL A 170 -0.09 11.71 -19.74
CA VAL A 170 0.11 12.35 -21.04
C VAL A 170 1.59 12.71 -21.20
N LYS A 171 2.21 12.20 -22.27
CA LYS A 171 3.64 12.44 -22.58
C LYS A 171 3.90 13.41 -23.74
N ASP A 172 2.86 13.97 -24.37
CA ASP A 172 2.97 14.85 -25.53
C ASP A 172 3.43 16.27 -25.14
N GLU A 173 4.64 16.67 -25.56
CA GLU A 173 5.27 17.95 -25.24
C GLU A 173 4.39 19.18 -25.55
N LYS A 174 3.67 19.15 -26.68
CA LYS A 174 2.86 20.30 -27.10
C LYS A 174 1.69 20.49 -26.14
N LYS A 175 1.03 19.39 -25.77
CA LYS A 175 -0.07 19.40 -24.79
C LYS A 175 0.41 19.85 -23.41
N LEU A 176 1.57 19.36 -22.96
CA LEU A 176 2.15 19.75 -21.66
C LEU A 176 2.45 21.26 -21.62
N ARG A 177 3.15 21.78 -22.64
CA ARG A 177 3.50 23.19 -22.72
C ARG A 177 2.27 24.09 -22.82
N ASP A 178 1.31 23.75 -23.69
CA ASP A 178 0.11 24.57 -23.88
C ASP A 178 -0.75 24.61 -22.62
N ARG A 179 -0.84 23.50 -21.88
CA ARG A 179 -1.50 23.45 -20.57
C ARG A 179 -0.79 24.34 -19.56
N TYR A 180 0.54 24.26 -19.47
CA TYR A 180 1.31 25.09 -18.56
C TYR A 180 1.18 26.57 -18.90
N MET A 181 1.35 26.97 -20.16
CA MET A 181 1.25 28.37 -20.60
C MET A 181 -0.14 29.00 -20.36
N LYS A 182 -1.21 28.20 -20.40
CA LYS A 182 -2.57 28.66 -20.08
C LYS A 182 -2.85 28.74 -18.57
N SER A 183 -2.05 28.09 -17.74
CA SER A 183 -2.24 28.05 -16.29
C SER A 183 -1.96 29.40 -15.64
N LEU A 184 -2.67 29.70 -14.54
CA LEU A 184 -2.37 30.86 -13.68
C LEU A 184 -0.95 30.76 -13.10
N GLN A 185 -0.47 29.54 -12.86
CA GLN A 185 0.88 29.28 -12.37
C GLN A 185 1.95 29.85 -13.30
N PHE A 186 1.83 29.66 -14.62
CA PHE A 186 2.78 30.23 -15.58
C PHE A 186 2.77 31.77 -15.57
N LYS A 187 1.60 32.40 -15.38
CA LYS A 187 1.51 33.87 -15.29
C LYS A 187 2.24 34.40 -14.05
N LEU A 188 2.10 33.73 -12.90
CA LEU A 188 2.82 34.06 -11.68
C LEU A 188 4.32 33.80 -11.83
N ASP A 189 4.69 32.69 -12.46
CA ASP A 189 6.07 32.31 -12.72
C ASP A 189 6.76 33.32 -13.65
N LEU A 190 6.05 33.83 -14.66
CA LEU A 190 6.53 34.86 -15.58
C LEU A 190 6.65 36.22 -14.88
N ALA A 191 5.65 36.60 -14.07
CA ALA A 191 5.68 37.84 -13.30
C ALA A 191 6.87 37.89 -12.31
N SER A 192 7.22 36.76 -11.70
CA SER A 192 8.38 36.67 -10.81
C SER A 192 9.72 36.77 -11.55
N MET A 193 9.76 36.50 -12.86
CA MET A 193 10.98 36.53 -13.67
C MET A 193 11.19 37.84 -14.41
N VAL A 194 10.26 38.80 -14.28
CA VAL A 194 10.47 40.16 -14.79
C VAL A 194 11.79 40.71 -14.20
N PRO A 195 12.74 41.17 -15.04
CA PRO A 195 14.06 41.61 -14.60
C PRO A 195 13.98 43.01 -13.96
N THR A 196 13.31 43.09 -12.80
CA THR A 196 13.19 44.33 -12.03
C THR A 196 14.57 44.83 -11.56
N ASP A 197 15.58 43.97 -11.53
CA ASP A 197 16.97 44.33 -11.22
C ASP A 197 17.56 45.41 -12.14
N VAL A 198 17.02 45.60 -13.35
CA VAL A 198 17.45 46.69 -14.24
C VAL A 198 17.20 48.06 -13.59
N PHE A 199 16.24 48.16 -12.67
CA PHE A 199 15.98 49.39 -11.93
C PHE A 199 17.08 49.75 -10.93
N TYR A 200 17.99 48.83 -10.57
CA TYR A 200 19.18 49.17 -9.78
C TYR A 200 20.07 50.22 -10.45
N PHE A 201 20.09 50.29 -11.78
CA PHE A 201 20.84 51.33 -12.50
C PHE A 201 20.27 52.74 -12.30
N TYR A 202 18.98 52.86 -11.97
CA TYR A 202 18.30 54.14 -11.78
C TYR A 202 18.18 54.52 -10.30
N PHE A 203 17.77 53.58 -9.44
CA PHE A 203 17.55 53.85 -8.01
C PHE A 203 18.81 53.65 -7.15
N GLY A 204 19.81 52.91 -7.64
CA GLY A 204 21.02 52.57 -6.88
C GLY A 204 20.95 51.18 -6.26
N LEU A 205 22.12 50.63 -5.87
CA LEU A 205 22.29 49.23 -5.44
C LEU A 205 21.79 48.93 -4.01
N ASN A 206 21.34 49.96 -3.30
CA ASN A 206 20.96 49.89 -1.89
C ASN A 206 19.48 49.55 -1.68
N TYR A 207 18.69 49.36 -2.75
CA TYR A 207 17.24 49.15 -2.68
C TYR A 207 16.82 47.72 -3.07
N PRO A 208 17.05 46.71 -2.20
CA PRO A 208 16.73 45.31 -2.48
C PRO A 208 15.23 45.02 -2.63
N GLU A 209 14.34 45.92 -2.17
CA GLU A 209 12.88 45.80 -2.33
C GLU A 209 12.42 45.76 -3.79
N ILE A 210 13.24 46.19 -4.74
CA ILE A 210 12.98 46.07 -6.18
C ILE A 210 12.77 44.60 -6.60
N ARG A 211 13.31 43.64 -5.84
CA ARG A 211 13.18 42.19 -6.06
C ARG A 211 11.92 41.57 -5.42
N MET A 212 10.99 42.35 -4.89
CA MET A 212 9.76 41.84 -4.26
C MET A 212 8.90 40.97 -5.20
N ASN A 213 9.03 41.12 -6.52
CA ASN A 213 8.36 40.26 -7.50
C ASN A 213 8.74 38.77 -7.37
N LYS A 214 9.90 38.44 -6.80
CA LYS A 214 10.36 37.06 -6.56
C LYS A 214 9.48 36.31 -5.53
N LEU A 215 8.74 37.02 -4.69
CA LEU A 215 7.87 36.44 -3.67
C LEU A 215 6.64 35.72 -4.25
N LEU A 216 6.28 36.00 -5.52
CA LEU A 216 5.14 35.38 -6.22
C LEU A 216 5.29 33.85 -6.41
N ARG A 217 6.48 33.29 -6.16
CA ARG A 217 6.75 31.85 -6.25
C ARG A 217 6.30 31.04 -5.02
N ILE A 218 5.61 31.64 -4.06
CA ILE A 218 5.16 30.96 -2.82
C ILE A 218 4.33 29.68 -3.08
N ASN A 219 3.61 29.58 -4.20
CA ASN A 219 2.86 28.37 -4.57
C ASN A 219 3.73 27.10 -4.57
N ARG A 220 5.01 27.22 -4.92
CA ARG A 220 5.95 26.08 -4.91
C ARG A 220 6.24 25.57 -3.50
N LEU A 221 6.32 26.47 -2.53
CA LEU A 221 6.49 26.12 -1.12
C LEU A 221 5.28 25.31 -0.62
N PHE A 222 4.07 25.79 -0.90
CA PHE A 222 2.84 25.09 -0.51
C PHE A 222 2.70 23.73 -1.17
N GLU A 223 3.06 23.62 -2.46
CA GLU A 223 3.08 22.35 -3.18
C GLU A 223 4.05 21.35 -2.54
N PHE A 224 5.27 21.80 -2.19
CA PHE A 224 6.25 20.97 -1.50
C PHE A 224 5.73 20.50 -0.13
N PHE A 225 5.12 21.38 0.66
CA PHE A 225 4.57 21.01 1.96
C PHE A 225 3.44 19.99 1.85
N GLN A 226 2.49 20.16 0.94
CA GLN A 226 1.43 19.18 0.74
C GLN A 226 1.98 17.80 0.32
N ARG A 227 3.01 17.77 -0.55
CA ARG A 227 3.66 16.53 -0.96
C ARG A 227 4.46 15.88 0.16
N THR A 228 5.12 16.67 1.00
CA THR A 228 5.90 16.17 2.13
C THR A 228 4.98 15.62 3.22
N GLU A 229 3.85 16.29 3.47
CA GLU A 229 2.83 15.87 4.43
C GLU A 229 2.23 14.50 4.09
N THR A 230 1.98 14.23 2.81
CA THR A 230 1.43 12.94 2.35
C THR A 230 2.47 11.82 2.33
N ARG A 231 3.76 12.15 2.25
CA ARG A 231 4.86 11.17 2.22
C ARG A 231 5.44 10.85 3.61
N THR A 232 5.29 11.73 4.58
CA THR A 232 5.82 11.51 5.93
C THR A 232 4.96 10.51 6.71
N ASN A 233 5.62 9.66 7.49
CA ASN A 233 4.95 8.76 8.44
C ASN A 233 4.40 9.52 9.66
N PHE A 234 4.76 10.81 9.84
CA PHE A 234 4.37 11.65 10.96
C PHE A 234 3.73 12.97 10.49
N PRO A 235 2.54 12.93 9.86
CA PRO A 235 1.91 14.11 9.27
C PRO A 235 1.58 15.19 10.30
N ASN A 236 1.13 14.81 11.50
CA ASN A 236 0.80 15.77 12.57
C ASN A 236 2.03 16.56 13.06
N LEU A 237 3.19 15.90 13.19
CA LEU A 237 4.43 16.58 13.58
C LEU A 237 4.89 17.57 12.49
N PHE A 238 4.78 17.17 11.22
CA PHE A 238 5.11 18.03 10.10
C PHE A 238 4.19 19.25 10.00
N ARG A 239 2.88 19.09 10.22
CA ARG A 239 1.91 20.19 10.31
C ARG A 239 2.27 21.19 11.41
N ILE A 240 2.62 20.70 12.60
CA ILE A 240 3.06 21.56 13.72
C ILE A 240 4.34 22.30 13.33
N SER A 241 5.32 21.63 12.72
CA SER A 241 6.56 22.26 12.27
C SER A 241 6.32 23.38 11.25
N ASN A 242 5.44 23.16 10.26
CA ASN A 242 5.09 24.18 9.26
C ASN A 242 4.38 25.36 9.91
N LEU A 243 3.49 25.10 10.86
CA LEU A 243 2.80 26.16 11.60
C LEU A 243 3.78 27.02 12.39
N VAL A 244 4.72 26.41 13.12
CA VAL A 244 5.79 27.13 13.83
C VAL A 244 6.63 27.96 12.87
N MET A 245 6.99 27.40 11.71
CA MET A 245 7.73 28.14 10.68
C MET A 245 6.93 29.36 10.16
N TYR A 246 5.63 29.23 9.91
CA TYR A 246 4.79 30.38 9.52
C TYR A 246 4.76 31.48 10.59
N ILE A 247 4.68 31.11 11.87
CA ILE A 247 4.73 32.06 12.99
C ILE A 247 6.05 32.83 12.99
N VAL A 248 7.17 32.10 12.86
CA VAL A 248 8.50 32.73 12.84
C VAL A 248 8.65 33.69 11.66
N ILE A 249 8.13 33.33 10.47
CA ILE A 249 8.16 34.22 9.29
C ILE A 249 7.30 35.46 9.50
N ILE A 250 6.09 35.34 10.07
CA ILE A 250 5.22 36.49 10.33
C ILE A 250 5.86 37.44 11.35
N ILE A 251 6.41 36.91 12.45
CA ILE A 251 7.15 37.70 13.45
C ILE A 251 8.36 38.37 12.81
N HIS A 252 9.10 37.65 11.95
CA HIS A 252 10.23 38.21 11.21
C HIS A 252 9.83 39.39 10.32
N TRP A 253 8.76 39.25 9.54
CA TRP A 253 8.25 40.31 8.69
C TRP A 253 7.79 41.52 9.50
N ASN A 254 7.06 41.31 10.60
CA ASN A 254 6.61 42.40 11.45
C ASN A 254 7.76 43.09 12.18
N ALA A 255 8.79 42.35 12.61
CA ALA A 255 10.02 42.92 13.17
C ALA A 255 10.73 43.83 12.15
N CYS A 256 10.85 43.39 10.89
CA CYS A 256 11.43 44.20 9.82
C CYS A 256 10.60 45.46 9.56
N MET A 257 9.26 45.34 9.52
CA MET A 257 8.36 46.48 9.37
C MET A 257 8.48 47.48 10.53
N TYR A 258 8.54 47.00 11.79
CA TYR A 258 8.75 47.86 12.96
C TYR A 258 10.07 48.64 12.90
N TYR A 259 11.17 47.97 12.52
CA TYR A 259 12.46 48.63 12.37
C TYR A 259 12.43 49.70 11.26
N SER A 260 11.86 49.37 10.11
CA SER A 260 11.70 50.30 8.99
C SER A 260 10.78 51.47 9.33
N PHE A 261 9.72 51.23 10.11
CA PHE A 261 8.80 52.26 10.57
C PHE A 261 9.47 53.20 11.57
N SER A 262 10.25 52.66 12.51
CA SER A 262 11.09 53.44 13.44
C SER A 262 12.08 54.32 12.69
N LYS A 263 12.71 53.78 11.63
CA LYS A 263 13.61 54.54 10.77
C LYS A 263 12.92 55.71 10.06
N ALA A 264 11.69 55.51 9.61
CA ALA A 264 10.94 56.53 8.88
C ALA A 264 10.52 57.72 9.78
N ILE A 265 10.27 57.49 11.07
CA ILE A 265 10.00 58.54 12.07
C ILE A 265 11.31 59.20 12.51
N GLY A 266 12.35 58.39 12.70
CA GLY A 266 13.64 58.79 13.24
C GLY A 266 13.96 57.94 14.47
N PHE A 267 15.18 57.43 14.56
CA PHE A 267 15.56 56.60 15.71
C PHE A 267 15.71 57.45 16.98
N GLY A 268 15.28 56.91 18.12
CA GLY A 268 15.41 57.54 19.43
C GLY A 268 14.61 58.84 19.62
N THR A 269 13.63 59.15 18.75
CA THR A 269 12.78 60.34 18.89
C THR A 269 11.84 60.27 20.10
N ASP A 270 11.45 59.06 20.47
CA ASP A 270 10.54 58.73 21.56
C ASP A 270 10.81 57.29 22.06
N GLU A 271 10.06 56.86 23.08
CA GLU A 271 10.23 55.55 23.69
C GLU A 271 9.69 54.39 22.83
N PHE A 272 8.83 54.65 21.85
CA PHE A 272 8.19 53.62 21.02
C PHE A 272 9.10 53.15 19.89
N VAL A 273 9.75 54.10 19.21
CA VAL A 273 10.67 53.80 18.11
C VAL A 273 11.93 53.09 18.59
N TYR A 274 12.63 52.43 17.66
CA TYR A 274 13.93 51.83 17.94
C TYR A 274 14.91 52.86 18.56
N PRO A 275 15.64 52.50 19.65
CA PRO A 275 16.62 53.39 20.27
C PRO A 275 17.69 53.90 19.32
N ASP A 276 18.30 55.04 19.63
CA ASP A 276 19.31 55.65 18.75
C ASP A 276 20.51 54.70 18.52
N PRO A 277 20.78 54.28 17.26
CA PRO A 277 21.92 53.43 16.93
C PRO A 277 23.29 54.07 17.17
N THR A 278 23.36 55.38 17.43
CA THR A 278 24.62 56.03 17.82
C THR A 278 25.15 55.55 19.16
N ASP A 279 24.27 55.03 20.03
CA ASP A 279 24.67 54.31 21.23
C ASP A 279 25.33 52.97 20.84
N PRO A 280 26.59 52.71 21.26
CA PRO A 280 27.27 51.45 20.98
C PRO A 280 26.49 50.20 21.39
N GLU A 281 25.58 50.29 22.37
CA GLU A 281 24.72 49.17 22.76
C GLU A 281 23.72 48.82 21.65
N PHE A 282 23.15 49.80 20.95
CA PHE A 282 22.09 49.65 19.96
C PHE A 282 22.57 49.76 18.49
N GLY A 283 23.85 50.07 18.28
CA GLY A 283 24.43 50.19 16.94
C GLY A 283 24.64 48.86 16.20
N GLN A 284 24.80 47.74 16.89
CA GLN A 284 25.14 46.45 16.25
C GLN A 284 23.94 45.85 15.49
N LEU A 285 24.16 45.37 14.25
CA LEU A 285 23.14 44.71 13.41
C LEU A 285 22.37 43.60 14.15
N VAL A 286 23.10 42.74 14.88
CA VAL A 286 22.49 41.65 15.65
C VAL A 286 21.55 42.19 16.72
N ARG A 287 21.91 43.29 17.40
CA ARG A 287 21.07 43.93 18.40
C ARG A 287 19.83 44.56 17.78
N LYS A 288 19.99 45.27 16.66
CA LYS A 288 18.89 45.87 15.89
C LYS A 288 17.84 44.81 15.55
N TYR A 289 18.28 43.72 14.93
CA TYR A 289 17.40 42.61 14.57
C TYR A 289 16.77 41.93 15.80
N ALA A 290 17.57 41.60 16.83
CA ALA A 290 17.08 40.89 18.01
C ALA A 290 16.05 41.70 18.82
N TYR A 291 16.25 43.01 18.95
CA TYR A 291 15.30 43.89 19.63
C TYR A 291 14.00 44.01 18.83
N SER A 292 14.08 44.23 17.52
CA SER A 292 12.87 44.29 16.68
C SER A 292 12.10 42.97 16.67
N MET A 293 12.80 41.83 16.67
CA MET A 293 12.19 40.50 16.84
C MET A 293 11.50 40.35 18.20
N TYR A 294 12.15 40.83 19.27
CA TYR A 294 11.57 40.81 20.62
C TYR A 294 10.30 41.66 20.70
N TRP A 295 10.35 42.90 20.21
CA TRP A 295 9.20 43.81 20.13
C TRP A 295 8.06 43.16 19.35
N SER A 296 8.33 42.67 18.14
CA SER A 296 7.31 42.02 17.31
C SER A 296 6.72 40.78 17.95
N THR A 297 7.52 40.00 18.68
CA THR A 297 7.03 38.79 19.36
C THR A 297 6.03 39.20 20.43
N LEU A 298 6.38 40.15 21.30
CA LEU A 298 5.50 40.61 22.37
C LEU A 298 4.18 41.20 21.87
N THR A 299 4.22 41.96 20.77
CA THR A 299 3.03 42.57 20.17
C THR A 299 2.12 41.51 19.54
N LEU A 300 2.68 40.62 18.70
CA LEU A 300 1.88 39.62 17.99
C LEU A 300 1.37 38.49 18.89
N THR A 301 2.06 38.17 19.99
CA THR A 301 1.56 37.23 21.00
C THR A 301 0.69 37.89 22.06
N THR A 302 0.35 39.18 21.90
CA THR A 302 -0.55 39.94 22.79
C THR A 302 -0.07 40.00 24.25
N ILE A 303 1.24 39.88 24.50
CA ILE A 303 1.82 40.03 25.84
C ILE A 303 1.87 41.52 26.19
N GLY A 304 2.23 42.37 25.22
CA GLY A 304 2.05 43.83 25.31
C GLY A 304 3.01 44.58 26.25
N GLU A 305 4.10 43.96 26.70
CA GLU A 305 5.15 44.62 27.50
C GLU A 305 6.10 45.47 26.63
N THR A 306 5.54 46.29 25.73
CA THR A 306 6.30 47.20 24.86
C THR A 306 6.02 48.66 25.23
N PRO A 307 6.96 49.59 24.99
CA PRO A 307 6.71 51.01 25.21
C PRO A 307 5.45 51.48 24.46
N PRO A 308 4.63 52.35 25.06
CA PRO A 308 3.40 52.82 24.45
C PRO A 308 3.70 53.77 23.27
N PRO A 309 2.86 53.77 22.22
CA PRO A 309 2.98 54.74 21.13
C PRO A 309 2.74 56.17 21.64
N VAL A 310 3.46 57.14 21.08
CA VAL A 310 3.39 58.56 21.43
C VAL A 310 2.71 59.35 20.32
N GLN A 311 3.05 59.10 19.05
CA GLN A 311 2.51 59.81 17.88
C GLN A 311 1.24 59.16 17.31
N ASN A 312 0.42 59.92 16.59
CA ASN A 312 -0.80 59.41 15.95
C ASN A 312 -0.51 58.30 14.91
N SER A 313 0.61 58.39 14.20
CA SER A 313 1.09 57.38 13.25
C SER A 313 1.42 56.07 13.95
N GLU A 314 2.12 56.14 15.08
CA GLU A 314 2.47 54.99 15.93
C GLU A 314 1.23 54.34 16.53
N HIS A 315 0.25 55.14 16.99
CA HIS A 315 -1.03 54.61 17.46
C HIS A 315 -1.75 53.83 16.36
N PHE A 316 -1.78 54.34 15.13
CA PHE A 316 -2.42 53.64 14.02
C PHE A 316 -1.68 52.34 13.66
N PHE A 317 -0.34 52.37 13.64
CA PHE A 317 0.50 51.19 13.41
C PHE A 317 0.28 50.13 14.50
N ALA A 318 0.39 50.51 15.77
CA ALA A 318 0.23 49.61 16.92
C ALA A 318 -1.17 49.00 17.01
N VAL A 319 -2.23 49.79 16.79
CA VAL A 319 -3.61 49.28 16.77
C VAL A 319 -3.81 48.29 15.62
N THR A 320 -3.29 48.60 14.43
CA THR A 320 -3.38 47.69 13.28
C THR A 320 -2.62 46.40 13.53
N ASP A 321 -1.40 46.49 14.05
CA ASP A 321 -0.55 45.33 14.36
C ASP A 321 -1.18 44.45 15.46
N LEU A 322 -1.75 45.07 16.50
CA LEU A 322 -2.45 44.33 17.56
C LEU A 322 -3.71 43.62 17.03
N LEU A 323 -4.51 44.26 16.17
CA LEU A 323 -5.69 43.64 15.57
C LEU A 323 -5.31 42.44 14.69
N VAL A 324 -4.28 42.60 13.85
CA VAL A 324 -3.76 41.53 13.00
C VAL A 324 -3.16 40.40 13.86
N GLY A 325 -2.38 40.75 14.88
CA GLY A 325 -1.76 39.83 15.83
C GLY A 325 -2.78 38.97 16.57
N VAL A 326 -3.83 39.57 17.12
CA VAL A 326 -4.91 38.83 17.81
C VAL A 326 -5.57 37.80 16.87
N LEU A 327 -5.89 38.18 15.63
CA LEU A 327 -6.52 37.29 14.66
C LEU A 327 -5.60 36.13 14.26
N ILE A 328 -4.33 36.43 13.99
CA ILE A 328 -3.31 35.43 13.63
C ILE A 328 -3.09 34.48 14.80
N PHE A 329 -2.84 35.00 16.00
CA PHE A 329 -2.58 34.21 17.20
C PHE A 329 -3.77 33.32 17.58
N ALA A 330 -5.00 33.83 17.53
CA ALA A 330 -6.21 33.04 17.77
C ALA A 330 -6.35 31.87 16.78
N THR A 331 -6.07 32.12 15.49
CA THR A 331 -6.11 31.09 14.44
C THR A 331 -5.05 30.01 14.66
N ILE A 332 -3.83 30.42 15.04
CA ILE A 332 -2.72 29.51 15.34
C ILE A 332 -3.07 28.62 16.53
N VAL A 333 -3.47 29.20 17.66
CA VAL A 333 -3.80 28.45 18.88
C VAL A 333 -4.94 27.48 18.63
N GLY A 334 -5.96 27.88 17.86
CA GLY A 334 -7.05 27.01 17.44
C GLY A 334 -6.57 25.83 16.58
N ASN A 335 -5.69 26.08 15.61
CA ASN A 335 -5.12 25.05 14.74
C ASN A 335 -4.22 24.08 15.51
N VAL A 336 -3.34 24.57 16.40
CA VAL A 336 -2.52 23.72 17.27
C VAL A 336 -3.41 22.83 18.15
N GLY A 337 -4.45 23.41 18.76
CA GLY A 337 -5.41 22.66 19.57
C GLY A 337 -6.09 21.54 18.80
N SER A 338 -6.57 21.83 17.58
CA SER A 338 -7.17 20.83 16.69
C SER A 338 -6.17 19.72 16.32
N MET A 339 -4.92 20.07 16.00
CA MET A 339 -3.88 19.08 15.67
C MET A 339 -3.54 18.16 16.85
N ILE A 340 -3.47 18.69 18.07
CA ILE A 340 -3.22 17.88 19.28
C ILE A 340 -4.38 16.92 19.55
N THR A 341 -5.62 17.38 19.40
CA THR A 341 -6.81 16.53 19.54
C THR A 341 -6.80 15.41 18.51
N ASN A 342 -6.52 15.73 17.23
CA ASN A 342 -6.43 14.74 16.17
C ASN A 342 -5.29 13.74 16.38
N ALA A 343 -4.14 14.18 16.88
CA ALA A 343 -3.00 13.29 17.18
C ALA A 343 -3.33 12.27 18.29
N ASN A 344 -4.19 12.63 19.22
CA ASN A 344 -4.62 11.76 20.31
C ASN A 344 -5.99 11.08 20.09
N ALA A 345 -6.59 11.23 18.90
CA ALA A 345 -7.95 10.77 18.62
C ALA A 345 -8.14 9.27 18.89
N ALA A 346 -7.25 8.41 18.39
CA ALA A 346 -7.36 6.95 18.59
C ALA A 346 -7.31 6.56 20.09
N ARG A 347 -6.53 7.28 20.90
CA ARG A 347 -6.45 7.06 22.34
C ARG A 347 -7.71 7.56 23.04
N ALA A 348 -8.22 8.72 22.63
CA ALA A 348 -9.47 9.27 23.16
C ALA A 348 -10.65 8.33 22.86
N ASP A 349 -10.75 7.82 21.63
CA ASP A 349 -11.79 6.86 21.22
C ASP A 349 -11.73 5.57 22.02
N PHE A 350 -10.53 5.01 22.20
CA PHE A 350 -10.35 3.81 23.00
C PHE A 350 -10.71 4.03 24.47
N GLN A 351 -10.31 5.16 25.04
CA GLN A 351 -10.65 5.52 26.41
C GLN A 351 -12.17 5.70 26.58
N ALA A 352 -12.83 6.34 25.62
CA ALA A 352 -14.28 6.51 25.61
C ALA A 352 -15.02 5.15 25.61
N ARG A 353 -14.53 4.16 24.84
CA ARG A 353 -15.06 2.79 24.84
C ARG A 353 -14.91 2.12 26.21
N ILE A 354 -13.73 2.23 26.83
CA ILE A 354 -13.49 1.69 28.18
C ILE A 354 -14.43 2.34 29.19
N ASP A 355 -14.59 3.66 29.14
CA ASP A 355 -15.41 4.39 30.09
C ASP A 355 -16.89 4.02 29.96
N ALA A 356 -17.39 3.80 28.74
CA ALA A 356 -18.74 3.25 28.50
C ALA A 356 -18.91 1.86 29.13
N ILE A 357 -17.91 0.99 29.03
CA ILE A 357 -17.95 -0.36 29.62
C ILE A 357 -17.89 -0.30 31.15
N LYS A 358 -17.06 0.59 31.72
CA LYS A 358 -17.02 0.83 33.18
C LYS A 358 -18.37 1.33 33.70
N GLN A 359 -19.02 2.25 32.98
CA GLN A 359 -20.36 2.73 33.30
C GLN A 359 -21.38 1.59 33.26
N TYR A 360 -21.33 0.74 32.23
CA TYR A 360 -22.19 -0.44 32.12
C TYR A 360 -22.01 -1.42 33.29
N MET A 361 -20.76 -1.75 33.65
CA MET A 361 -20.45 -2.64 34.77
C MET A 361 -20.93 -2.07 36.11
N THR A 362 -20.78 -0.76 36.29
CA THR A 362 -21.25 -0.05 37.50
C THR A 362 -22.77 -0.11 37.59
N PHE A 363 -23.48 0.21 36.49
CA PHE A 363 -24.93 0.17 36.43
C PHE A 363 -25.50 -1.23 36.69
N ARG A 364 -24.84 -2.27 36.15
CA ARG A 364 -25.23 -3.68 36.34
C ARG A 364 -24.71 -4.30 37.63
N LYS A 365 -23.98 -3.54 38.46
CA LYS A 365 -23.40 -4.01 39.74
C LYS A 365 -22.56 -5.28 39.59
N VAL A 366 -21.69 -5.30 38.57
CA VAL A 366 -20.75 -6.40 38.35
C VAL A 366 -19.75 -6.49 39.51
N THR A 367 -19.28 -7.70 39.83
CA THR A 367 -18.29 -7.91 40.89
C THR A 367 -16.97 -7.20 40.59
N LYS A 368 -16.28 -6.70 41.63
CA LYS A 368 -15.01 -5.99 41.48
C LYS A 368 -13.91 -6.84 40.87
N ASP A 369 -13.94 -8.15 41.08
CA ASP A 369 -12.99 -9.08 40.47
C ASP A 369 -13.17 -9.19 38.94
N LEU A 370 -14.42 -9.27 38.48
CA LEU A 370 -14.71 -9.30 37.04
C LEU A 370 -14.41 -7.94 36.39
N GLU A 371 -14.76 -6.84 37.05
CA GLU A 371 -14.41 -5.48 36.61
C GLU A 371 -12.89 -5.32 36.41
N LYS A 372 -12.09 -5.74 37.40
CA LYS A 372 -10.63 -5.69 37.32
C LYS A 372 -10.08 -6.56 36.20
N ARG A 373 -10.67 -7.75 35.98
CA ARG A 373 -10.29 -8.65 34.89
C ARG A 373 -10.58 -8.03 33.52
N VAL A 374 -11.73 -7.40 33.34
CA VAL A 374 -12.11 -6.71 32.09
C VAL A 374 -11.15 -5.54 31.80
N ILE A 375 -10.86 -4.70 32.79
CA ILE A 375 -9.92 -3.57 32.62
C ILE A 375 -8.53 -4.07 32.24
N LYS A 376 -8.02 -5.11 32.92
CA LYS A 376 -6.71 -5.70 32.63
C LYS A 376 -6.62 -6.26 31.19
N TRP A 377 -7.70 -6.82 30.68
CA TRP A 377 -7.77 -7.29 29.29
C TRP A 377 -7.71 -6.12 28.30
N PHE A 378 -8.45 -5.04 28.54
CA PHE A 378 -8.35 -3.83 27.71
C PHE A 378 -6.97 -3.18 27.76
N ASP A 379 -6.33 -3.11 28.93
CA ASP A 379 -4.96 -2.60 29.07
C ASP A 379 -3.97 -3.44 28.25
N TYR A 380 -4.15 -4.77 28.22
CA TYR A 380 -3.35 -5.67 27.38
C TYR A 380 -3.58 -5.40 25.88
N LEU A 381 -4.83 -5.25 25.44
CA LEU A 381 -5.13 -4.94 24.04
C LEU A 381 -4.51 -3.61 23.60
N TRP A 382 -4.57 -2.58 24.44
CA TRP A 382 -4.00 -1.28 24.13
C TRP A 382 -2.48 -1.30 24.08
N THR A 383 -1.85 -1.86 25.11
CA THR A 383 -0.37 -1.88 25.24
C THR A 383 0.28 -2.65 24.08
N ASN A 384 -0.39 -3.70 23.59
CA ASN A 384 0.11 -4.49 22.47
C ASN A 384 -0.41 -4.04 21.10
N LYS A 385 -1.08 -2.88 21.01
CA LYS A 385 -1.65 -2.32 19.76
C LYS A 385 -2.64 -3.26 19.05
N LYS A 386 -3.32 -4.14 19.81
CA LYS A 386 -4.34 -5.09 19.33
C LYS A 386 -5.78 -4.56 19.52
N ALA A 387 -5.91 -3.28 19.90
CA ALA A 387 -7.21 -2.65 20.16
C ALA A 387 -7.95 -2.20 18.88
N VAL A 388 -7.27 -2.23 17.73
CA VAL A 388 -7.84 -1.81 16.44
C VAL A 388 -8.48 -3.01 15.76
N ASP A 389 -9.73 -2.84 15.32
CA ASP A 389 -10.43 -3.85 14.53
C ASP A 389 -9.89 -3.86 13.09
N GLU A 390 -9.21 -4.94 12.71
CA GLU A 390 -8.63 -5.10 11.37
C GLU A 390 -9.70 -5.00 10.27
N LYS A 391 -10.93 -5.49 10.52
CA LYS A 391 -12.00 -5.45 9.51
C LYS A 391 -12.43 -4.03 9.18
N GLU A 392 -12.53 -3.17 10.20
CA GLU A 392 -12.91 -1.76 10.01
C GLU A 392 -11.82 -0.97 9.28
N VAL A 393 -10.54 -1.26 9.54
CA VAL A 393 -9.43 -0.61 8.83
C VAL A 393 -9.37 -1.03 7.36
N LEU A 394 -9.55 -2.32 7.09
CA LEU A 394 -9.47 -2.87 5.73
C LEU A 394 -10.71 -2.62 4.87
N LYS A 395 -11.81 -2.13 5.46
CA LYS A 395 -13.07 -1.82 4.76
C LYS A 395 -12.94 -0.76 3.66
N TYR A 396 -11.97 0.15 3.80
CA TYR A 396 -11.74 1.23 2.83
C TYR A 396 -10.91 0.81 1.62
N LEU A 397 -10.34 -0.41 1.64
CA LEU A 397 -9.50 -0.91 0.56
C LEU A 397 -10.32 -1.69 -0.47
N PRO A 398 -9.98 -1.58 -1.76
CA PRO A 398 -10.49 -2.48 -2.79
C PRO A 398 -10.21 -3.94 -2.45
N ASP A 399 -11.09 -4.86 -2.84
CA ASP A 399 -11.02 -6.28 -2.49
C ASP A 399 -9.66 -6.92 -2.85
N LYS A 400 -9.08 -6.51 -3.99
CA LYS A 400 -7.75 -6.98 -4.42
C LYS A 400 -6.64 -6.60 -3.43
N LEU A 401 -6.60 -5.35 -2.98
CA LEU A 401 -5.60 -4.88 -2.01
C LEU A 401 -5.83 -5.49 -0.62
N ARG A 402 -7.10 -5.67 -0.23
CA ARG A 402 -7.45 -6.37 1.01
C ARG A 402 -6.92 -7.81 0.99
N ALA A 403 -7.11 -8.52 -0.12
CA ALA A 403 -6.59 -9.87 -0.30
C ALA A 403 -5.06 -9.91 -0.26
N GLU A 404 -4.37 -9.03 -1.00
CA GLU A 404 -2.90 -8.96 -0.99
C GLU A 404 -2.33 -8.72 0.42
N ILE A 405 -2.92 -7.80 1.20
CA ILE A 405 -2.50 -7.56 2.59
C ILE A 405 -2.77 -8.79 3.46
N ALA A 406 -3.97 -9.36 3.39
CA ALA A 406 -4.33 -10.52 4.19
C ALA A 406 -3.39 -11.70 3.93
N ILE A 407 -3.08 -11.98 2.65
CA ILE A 407 -2.11 -13.00 2.24
C ILE A 407 -0.76 -12.71 2.86
N ASN A 408 -0.23 -11.49 2.73
CA ASN A 408 1.10 -11.15 3.23
C ASN A 408 1.20 -11.23 4.78
N VAL A 409 0.10 -10.98 5.50
CA VAL A 409 0.08 -11.01 6.97
C VAL A 409 -0.14 -12.42 7.52
N HIS A 410 -1.02 -13.22 6.90
CA HIS A 410 -1.50 -14.47 7.49
C HIS A 410 -0.99 -15.74 6.82
N LEU A 411 -0.53 -15.67 5.56
CA LEU A 411 -0.15 -16.87 4.79
C LEU A 411 0.98 -17.66 5.47
N ASP A 412 1.98 -16.98 6.02
CA ASP A 412 3.10 -17.63 6.72
C ASP A 412 2.64 -18.35 8.00
N THR A 413 1.58 -17.86 8.65
CA THR A 413 1.01 -18.53 9.82
C THR A 413 0.25 -19.78 9.40
N LEU A 414 -0.58 -19.70 8.35
CA LEU A 414 -1.31 -20.87 7.82
C LEU A 414 -0.37 -21.95 7.29
N LYS A 415 0.68 -21.58 6.55
CA LYS A 415 1.64 -22.54 5.98
C LYS A 415 2.35 -23.37 7.06
N LYS A 416 2.54 -22.82 8.26
CA LYS A 416 3.11 -23.54 9.40
C LYS A 416 2.15 -24.57 9.99
N VAL A 417 0.85 -24.43 9.74
CA VAL A 417 -0.16 -25.35 10.25
C VAL A 417 -0.09 -26.65 9.46
N ARG A 418 0.27 -27.74 10.14
CA ARG A 418 0.49 -29.07 9.52
C ARG A 418 -0.69 -29.62 8.72
N ILE A 419 -1.92 -29.13 8.93
CA ILE A 419 -3.08 -29.59 8.16
C ILE A 419 -3.23 -28.88 6.82
N PHE A 420 -2.70 -27.66 6.72
CA PHE A 420 -2.77 -26.81 5.54
C PHE A 420 -1.43 -26.71 4.79
N ALA A 421 -0.36 -27.30 5.32
CA ALA A 421 0.97 -27.30 4.71
C ALA A 421 1.01 -27.96 3.32
N ASP A 422 0.21 -29.02 3.12
CA ASP A 422 0.13 -29.79 1.87
C ASP A 422 -1.07 -29.37 1.00
N CYS A 423 -1.74 -28.26 1.34
CA CYS A 423 -2.88 -27.76 0.59
C CYS A 423 -2.44 -26.84 -0.56
N GLU A 424 -3.25 -26.77 -1.61
CA GLU A 424 -3.04 -25.83 -2.71
C GLU A 424 -3.07 -24.38 -2.21
N ALA A 425 -2.24 -23.52 -2.82
CA ALA A 425 -2.15 -22.11 -2.46
C ALA A 425 -3.47 -21.35 -2.62
N GLY A 426 -4.33 -21.74 -3.58
CA GLY A 426 -5.66 -21.16 -3.79
C GLY A 426 -6.54 -21.26 -2.54
N LEU A 427 -6.61 -22.46 -1.94
CA LEU A 427 -7.34 -22.68 -0.69
C LEU A 427 -6.80 -21.81 0.45
N LEU A 428 -5.47 -21.73 0.59
CA LEU A 428 -4.86 -20.91 1.65
C LEU A 428 -5.25 -19.44 1.54
N VAL A 429 -5.26 -18.90 0.32
CA VAL A 429 -5.66 -17.51 0.06
C VAL A 429 -7.13 -17.27 0.44
N GLU A 430 -8.01 -18.20 0.09
CA GLU A 430 -9.43 -18.09 0.42
C GLU A 430 -9.67 -18.17 1.94
N LEU A 431 -9.00 -19.10 2.63
CA LEU A 431 -9.10 -19.26 4.08
C LEU A 431 -8.59 -18.03 4.82
N VAL A 432 -7.47 -17.45 4.37
CA VAL A 432 -6.88 -16.23 4.96
C VAL A 432 -7.87 -15.07 4.99
N LEU A 433 -8.69 -14.92 3.95
CA LEU A 433 -9.70 -13.86 3.88
C LEU A 433 -10.85 -14.05 4.89
N LYS A 434 -11.10 -15.28 5.34
CA LYS A 434 -12.18 -15.63 6.28
C LYS A 434 -11.72 -15.74 7.74
N LEU A 435 -10.41 -15.69 8.00
CA LEU A 435 -9.87 -15.75 9.36
C LEU A 435 -10.24 -14.52 10.19
N GLN A 436 -10.58 -14.76 11.46
CA GLN A 436 -10.91 -13.70 12.42
C GLN A 436 -9.96 -13.76 13.63
N PRO A 437 -9.19 -12.70 13.91
CA PRO A 437 -8.33 -12.66 15.09
C PRO A 437 -9.16 -12.59 16.38
N GLN A 438 -8.81 -13.40 17.37
CA GLN A 438 -9.40 -13.43 18.71
C GLN A 438 -8.31 -13.52 19.79
N VAL A 439 -8.46 -12.77 20.88
CA VAL A 439 -7.47 -12.69 21.97
C VAL A 439 -8.09 -13.22 23.27
N TYR A 440 -7.43 -14.19 23.89
CA TYR A 440 -7.84 -14.80 25.15
C TYR A 440 -6.91 -14.40 26.31
N SER A 441 -7.47 -14.27 27.51
CA SER A 441 -6.70 -13.95 28.73
C SER A 441 -6.13 -15.21 29.39
N PRO A 442 -5.10 -15.07 30.25
CA PRO A 442 -4.62 -16.19 31.07
C PRO A 442 -5.73 -16.82 31.90
N GLY A 443 -5.86 -18.14 31.83
CA GLY A 443 -6.87 -18.91 32.55
C GLY A 443 -8.22 -19.03 31.83
N ASP A 444 -8.41 -18.36 30.69
CA ASP A 444 -9.66 -18.43 29.93
C ASP A 444 -9.81 -19.80 29.26
N TYR A 445 -11.00 -20.38 29.38
CA TYR A 445 -11.38 -21.56 28.61
C TYR A 445 -11.85 -21.11 27.22
N ILE A 446 -11.15 -21.55 26.18
CA ILE A 446 -11.53 -21.29 24.79
C ILE A 446 -12.69 -22.20 24.41
N CYS A 447 -12.63 -23.47 24.82
CA CYS A 447 -13.74 -24.40 24.72
C CYS A 447 -13.74 -25.38 25.88
N LYS A 448 -14.93 -25.84 26.28
CA LYS A 448 -15.08 -26.93 27.24
C LYS A 448 -15.58 -28.18 26.54
N LYS A 449 -15.21 -29.33 27.09
CA LYS A 449 -15.67 -30.64 26.65
C LYS A 449 -17.20 -30.68 26.73
N GLY A 450 -17.83 -31.11 25.64
CA GLY A 450 -19.29 -31.18 25.50
C GLY A 450 -19.94 -29.93 24.91
N ASP A 451 -19.26 -28.78 24.84
CA ASP A 451 -19.79 -27.59 24.16
C ASP A 451 -19.99 -27.84 22.66
N ILE A 452 -20.89 -27.09 22.02
CA ILE A 452 -21.11 -27.20 20.57
C ILE A 452 -19.96 -26.50 19.84
N GLY A 453 -19.24 -27.22 18.97
CA GLY A 453 -18.07 -26.69 18.28
C GLY A 453 -18.40 -26.12 16.90
N ARG A 454 -18.63 -24.80 16.81
CA ARG A 454 -18.95 -24.13 15.53
C ARG A 454 -17.75 -23.59 14.76
N GLU A 455 -16.58 -23.64 15.37
CA GLU A 455 -15.39 -22.91 14.92
C GLU A 455 -14.16 -23.80 15.11
N MET A 456 -13.11 -23.60 14.30
CA MET A 456 -11.76 -24.07 14.64
C MET A 456 -10.86 -22.88 14.95
N TYR A 457 -9.79 -23.15 15.69
CA TYR A 457 -8.83 -22.13 16.08
C TYR A 457 -7.42 -22.54 15.65
N ILE A 458 -6.68 -21.56 15.14
CA ILE A 458 -5.27 -21.67 14.79
C ILE A 458 -4.49 -20.79 15.76
N ILE A 459 -3.45 -21.33 16.40
CA ILE A 459 -2.64 -20.59 17.37
C ILE A 459 -1.61 -19.75 16.60
N LYS A 460 -1.78 -18.42 16.63
CA LYS A 460 -0.82 -17.48 16.06
C LYS A 460 0.32 -17.22 17.04
N GLU A 461 -0.03 -16.86 18.27
CA GLU A 461 0.90 -16.53 19.35
C GLU A 461 0.29 -16.96 20.69
N GLY A 462 1.03 -17.69 21.50
CA GLY A 462 0.64 -18.06 22.86
C GLY A 462 0.72 -19.55 23.14
N LYS A 463 0.34 -19.91 24.37
CA LYS A 463 0.37 -21.30 24.83
C LYS A 463 -0.96 -21.68 25.43
N LEU A 464 -1.53 -22.77 24.93
CA LEU A 464 -2.79 -23.33 25.40
C LEU A 464 -2.53 -24.69 26.04
N ALA A 465 -3.19 -24.98 27.16
CA ALA A 465 -3.16 -26.29 27.78
C ALA A 465 -4.47 -27.03 27.48
N VAL A 466 -4.36 -28.29 27.08
CA VAL A 466 -5.48 -29.23 27.09
C VAL A 466 -5.59 -29.77 28.51
N VAL A 467 -6.71 -29.47 29.17
CA VAL A 467 -6.91 -29.73 30.60
C VAL A 467 -7.94 -30.83 30.79
N ALA A 468 -7.75 -31.71 31.78
CA ALA A 468 -8.78 -32.67 32.15
C ALA A 468 -10.00 -32.00 32.80
N ASP A 469 -11.01 -32.81 33.07
CA ASP A 469 -12.28 -32.36 33.65
C ASP A 469 -12.11 -31.79 35.08
N ASP A 470 -10.97 -32.07 35.73
CA ASP A 470 -10.59 -31.50 37.04
C ASP A 470 -10.07 -30.06 36.98
N GLY A 471 -9.75 -29.54 35.79
CA GLY A 471 -9.18 -28.20 35.61
C GLY A 471 -7.71 -28.05 36.05
N ILE A 472 -7.06 -29.10 36.53
CA ILE A 472 -5.72 -29.07 37.11
C ILE A 472 -4.73 -29.86 36.26
N THR A 473 -5.09 -31.08 35.86
CA THR A 473 -4.20 -31.96 35.10
C THR A 473 -4.10 -31.48 33.64
N GLN A 474 -2.88 -31.26 33.18
CA GLN A 474 -2.58 -30.79 31.82
C GLN A 474 -2.07 -31.98 30.99
N PHE A 475 -2.78 -32.34 29.93
CA PHE A 475 -2.39 -33.44 29.06
C PHE A 475 -1.31 -33.02 28.07
N VAL A 476 -1.54 -31.91 27.37
CA VAL A 476 -0.68 -31.42 26.29
C VAL A 476 -0.72 -29.89 26.28
N VAL A 477 0.43 -29.27 25.99
CA VAL A 477 0.53 -27.84 25.72
C VAL A 477 0.66 -27.62 24.22
N LEU A 478 -0.31 -26.92 23.64
CA LEU A 478 -0.30 -26.46 22.26
C LEU A 478 0.42 -25.11 22.20
N SER A 479 1.23 -24.93 21.16
CA SER A 479 2.03 -23.73 20.92
C SER A 479 1.80 -23.22 19.50
N ASP A 480 2.38 -22.07 19.19
CA ASP A 480 2.32 -21.38 17.89
C ASP A 480 2.42 -22.34 16.70
N GLY A 481 1.53 -22.17 15.70
CA GLY A 481 1.44 -23.04 14.52
C GLY A 481 0.64 -24.33 14.73
N SER A 482 0.22 -24.63 15.96
CA SER A 482 -0.76 -25.69 16.23
C SER A 482 -2.18 -25.19 16.01
N TYR A 483 -3.13 -26.12 15.84
CA TYR A 483 -4.55 -25.83 15.65
C TYR A 483 -5.39 -26.80 16.49
N PHE A 484 -6.66 -26.47 16.70
CA PHE A 484 -7.62 -27.34 17.37
C PHE A 484 -9.06 -27.01 16.98
N GLY A 485 -9.96 -27.95 17.25
CA GLY A 485 -11.40 -27.79 17.00
C GLY A 485 -11.84 -28.26 15.61
N GLU A 486 -10.93 -28.86 14.84
CA GLU A 486 -11.15 -29.46 13.53
C GLU A 486 -12.19 -30.60 13.56
N ILE A 487 -12.23 -31.35 14.66
CA ILE A 487 -13.10 -32.54 14.76
C ILE A 487 -14.58 -32.15 14.82
N SER A 488 -14.93 -31.06 15.52
CA SER A 488 -16.32 -30.66 15.71
C SER A 488 -16.93 -30.05 14.45
N ILE A 489 -16.11 -29.43 13.61
CA ILE A 489 -16.58 -28.77 12.38
C ILE A 489 -16.72 -29.75 11.22
N LEU A 490 -15.87 -30.77 11.15
CA LEU A 490 -15.96 -31.85 10.18
C LEU A 490 -17.08 -32.80 10.65
N ASN A 491 -18.22 -32.84 9.95
CA ASN A 491 -19.35 -33.72 10.25
C ASN A 491 -19.00 -35.21 9.95
N ILE A 492 -18.04 -35.77 10.67
CA ILE A 492 -17.56 -37.14 10.47
C ILE A 492 -18.65 -38.12 10.92
N LYS A 493 -19.23 -38.85 9.97
CA LYS A 493 -20.23 -39.90 10.22
C LYS A 493 -19.63 -40.98 11.12
N GLY A 494 -20.36 -41.39 12.18
CA GLY A 494 -19.89 -42.35 13.18
C GLY A 494 -19.11 -41.75 14.36
N SER A 495 -18.93 -40.43 14.43
CA SER A 495 -18.39 -39.77 15.62
C SER A 495 -19.39 -39.83 16.78
N ARG A 496 -19.01 -40.47 17.89
CA ARG A 496 -19.80 -40.50 19.13
C ARG A 496 -19.93 -39.12 19.78
N ALA A 497 -18.99 -38.22 19.48
CA ALA A 497 -19.00 -36.84 19.96
C ALA A 497 -19.86 -35.91 19.08
N GLY A 498 -20.18 -36.30 17.83
CA GLY A 498 -20.90 -35.46 16.88
C GLY A 498 -20.27 -34.07 16.74
N ASN A 499 -21.09 -33.02 16.80
CA ASN A 499 -20.66 -31.61 16.75
C ASN A 499 -20.28 -31.05 18.14
N ARG A 500 -19.84 -31.88 19.08
CA ARG A 500 -19.40 -31.44 20.41
C ARG A 500 -17.88 -31.43 20.51
N ARG A 501 -17.37 -30.57 21.39
CA ARG A 501 -15.96 -30.47 21.74
C ARG A 501 -15.53 -31.69 22.55
N THR A 502 -14.37 -32.26 22.23
CA THR A 502 -13.86 -33.48 22.86
C THR A 502 -12.98 -33.22 24.09
N ALA A 503 -12.45 -32.00 24.24
CA ALA A 503 -11.52 -31.65 25.31
C ALA A 503 -11.73 -30.21 25.83
N ASN A 504 -11.26 -29.96 27.07
CA ASN A 504 -11.18 -28.62 27.62
C ASN A 504 -9.86 -27.97 27.20
N ILE A 505 -9.93 -26.76 26.65
CA ILE A 505 -8.74 -26.02 26.21
C ILE A 505 -8.72 -24.69 26.94
N ARG A 506 -7.62 -24.44 27.66
CA ARG A 506 -7.44 -23.25 28.49
C ARG A 506 -6.18 -22.50 28.09
N SER A 507 -6.27 -21.17 28.01
CA SER A 507 -5.10 -20.32 27.77
C SER A 507 -4.21 -20.26 29.00
N ILE A 508 -2.91 -20.49 28.83
CA ILE A 508 -1.93 -20.36 29.93
C ILE A 508 -1.56 -18.89 30.14
N GLY A 509 -1.33 -18.18 29.04
CA GLY A 509 -1.01 -16.75 29.01
C GLY A 509 -2.06 -15.96 28.25
N TYR A 510 -1.70 -14.76 27.79
CA TYR A 510 -2.45 -14.14 26.70
C TYR A 510 -2.15 -14.90 25.41
N SER A 511 -3.19 -15.24 24.66
CA SER A 511 -3.05 -16.00 23.42
C SER A 511 -3.85 -15.35 22.30
N ASP A 512 -3.22 -15.22 21.14
CA ASP A 512 -3.81 -14.77 19.89
C ASP A 512 -4.14 -15.98 19.03
N LEU A 513 -5.41 -16.14 18.72
CA LEU A 513 -5.93 -17.21 17.90
C LEU A 513 -6.57 -16.63 16.65
N PHE A 514 -6.45 -17.32 15.53
CA PHE A 514 -7.33 -17.11 14.40
C PHE A 514 -8.51 -18.08 14.50
N CYS A 515 -9.71 -17.54 14.54
CA CYS A 515 -10.94 -18.29 14.47
C CYS A 515 -11.38 -18.42 13.00
N LEU A 516 -11.76 -19.64 12.62
CA LEU A 516 -12.40 -19.95 11.33
C LEU A 516 -13.73 -20.64 11.61
N SER A 517 -14.82 -20.08 11.07
CA SER A 517 -16.14 -20.66 11.26
C SER A 517 -16.33 -21.94 10.43
N LYS A 518 -17.23 -22.81 10.89
CA LYS A 518 -17.59 -24.03 10.15
C LYS A 518 -18.13 -23.72 8.76
N ASP A 519 -18.98 -22.70 8.64
CA ASP A 519 -19.63 -22.36 7.38
C ASP A 519 -18.59 -21.85 6.38
N ASP A 520 -17.69 -20.96 6.83
CA ASP A 520 -16.59 -20.41 6.03
C ASP A 520 -15.61 -21.49 5.54
N LEU A 521 -15.24 -22.43 6.42
CA LEU A 521 -14.37 -23.55 6.06
C LEU A 521 -15.08 -24.49 5.07
N MET A 522 -16.33 -24.86 5.35
CA MET A 522 -17.05 -25.81 4.50
C MET A 522 -17.28 -25.25 3.12
N GLU A 523 -17.59 -23.95 3.00
CA GLU A 523 -17.67 -23.26 1.71
C GLU A 523 -16.36 -23.36 0.94
N ALA A 524 -15.21 -23.01 1.56
CA ALA A 524 -13.91 -23.13 0.91
C ALA A 524 -13.60 -24.59 0.50
N LEU A 525 -13.90 -25.55 1.38
CA LEU A 525 -13.69 -26.98 1.12
C LEU A 525 -14.63 -27.57 0.05
N THR A 526 -15.68 -26.87 -0.38
CA THR A 526 -16.49 -27.34 -1.54
C THR A 526 -15.74 -27.21 -2.85
N GLU A 527 -14.88 -26.19 -2.99
CA GLU A 527 -14.06 -25.96 -4.18
C GLU A 527 -12.80 -26.84 -4.19
N TYR A 528 -12.31 -27.24 -3.01
CA TYR A 528 -11.08 -28.04 -2.85
C TYR A 528 -11.37 -29.42 -2.20
N PRO A 529 -11.91 -30.40 -2.94
CA PRO A 529 -12.34 -31.69 -2.40
C PRO A 529 -11.17 -32.55 -1.85
N ASP A 530 -9.98 -32.44 -2.42
CA ASP A 530 -8.80 -33.19 -1.95
C ASP A 530 -8.35 -32.73 -0.56
N ALA A 531 -8.37 -31.42 -0.31
CA ALA A 531 -8.09 -30.85 1.00
C ALA A 531 -9.14 -31.28 2.03
N LYS A 532 -10.41 -31.33 1.63
CA LYS A 532 -11.50 -31.83 2.47
C LYS A 532 -11.28 -33.29 2.88
N ALA A 533 -10.89 -34.15 1.94
CA ALA A 533 -10.60 -35.55 2.21
C ALA A 533 -9.42 -35.71 3.20
N MET A 534 -8.35 -34.93 3.02
CA MET A 534 -7.20 -34.88 3.94
C MET A 534 -7.61 -34.45 5.37
N LEU A 535 -8.44 -33.42 5.49
CA LEU A 535 -8.98 -32.94 6.76
C LEU A 535 -9.85 -33.99 7.46
N GLU A 536 -10.77 -34.63 6.72
CA GLU A 536 -11.63 -35.70 7.25
C GLU A 536 -10.82 -36.92 7.69
N GLU A 537 -9.80 -37.32 6.94
CA GLU A 537 -8.94 -38.46 7.28
C GLU A 537 -8.12 -38.19 8.55
N LYS A 538 -7.50 -37.01 8.67
CA LYS A 538 -6.81 -36.62 9.92
C LYS A 538 -7.79 -36.57 11.10
N GLY A 539 -9.00 -36.03 10.90
CA GLY A 539 -10.04 -36.02 11.91
C GLY A 539 -10.46 -37.43 12.37
N ARG A 540 -10.58 -38.38 11.43
CA ARG A 540 -10.85 -39.79 11.74
C ARG A 540 -9.73 -40.44 12.54
N GLN A 541 -8.48 -40.22 12.17
CA GLN A 541 -7.32 -40.77 12.90
C GLN A 541 -7.29 -40.30 14.36
N ILE A 542 -7.61 -39.04 14.61
CA ILE A 542 -7.68 -38.50 15.98
C ILE A 542 -8.85 -39.12 16.74
N LEU A 543 -10.05 -39.20 16.13
CA LEU A 543 -11.21 -39.85 16.73
C LEU A 543 -10.99 -41.34 17.03
N MET A 544 -10.25 -42.06 16.18
CA MET A 544 -9.86 -43.45 16.44
C MET A 544 -8.91 -43.57 17.63
N LYS A 545 -7.90 -42.69 17.71
CA LYS A 545 -6.95 -42.66 18.84
C LYS A 545 -7.64 -42.42 20.18
N ASP A 546 -8.68 -41.59 20.19
CA ASP A 546 -9.44 -41.24 21.39
C ASP A 546 -10.60 -42.22 21.67
N ASN A 547 -10.74 -43.33 20.92
CA ASN A 547 -11.85 -44.30 21.00
C ASN A 547 -13.26 -43.66 20.86
N LEU A 548 -13.36 -42.55 20.14
CA LEU A 548 -14.59 -41.79 19.91
C LEU A 548 -15.22 -42.04 18.54
N LEU A 549 -14.61 -42.89 17.71
CA LEU A 549 -15.15 -43.31 16.41
C LEU A 549 -15.84 -44.68 16.53
N ASP A 550 -17.11 -44.75 16.13
CA ASP A 550 -17.78 -46.03 15.97
C ASP A 550 -17.43 -46.66 14.62
N LEU A 551 -16.55 -47.67 14.64
CA LEU A 551 -16.01 -48.32 13.45
C LEU A 551 -17.08 -49.03 12.61
N GLU A 552 -18.21 -49.43 13.21
CA GLU A 552 -19.32 -50.05 12.49
C GLU A 552 -20.11 -49.03 11.68
N VAL A 553 -20.37 -47.85 12.24
CA VAL A 553 -21.07 -46.75 11.57
C VAL A 553 -20.16 -46.04 10.56
N ALA A 554 -18.85 -45.92 10.85
CA ALA A 554 -17.89 -45.31 9.94
C ALA A 554 -17.65 -46.16 8.66
N LYS A 555 -17.84 -47.49 8.75
CA LYS A 555 -17.77 -48.42 7.60
C LYS A 555 -19.04 -48.46 6.76
N GLN A 556 -20.18 -47.93 7.25
CA GLN A 556 -21.40 -47.73 6.47
C GLN A 556 -21.26 -46.50 5.53
N VAL A 557 -20.25 -46.53 4.67
CA VAL A 557 -19.91 -45.44 3.73
C VAL A 557 -21.05 -45.14 2.74
N ALA A 558 -22.03 -46.03 2.59
CA ALA A 558 -23.25 -45.79 1.85
C ALA A 558 -24.46 -45.95 2.77
N ASP A 559 -25.05 -44.84 3.20
CA ASP A 559 -26.42 -44.84 3.73
C ASP A 559 -27.34 -45.13 2.52
N PRO A 560 -28.04 -46.28 2.46
CA PRO A 560 -28.93 -46.59 1.35
C PRO A 560 -30.01 -45.50 1.16
N LYS A 561 -30.37 -44.77 2.21
CA LYS A 561 -31.34 -43.66 2.13
C LYS A 561 -30.81 -42.42 1.41
N ASP A 562 -29.53 -42.09 1.56
CA ASP A 562 -28.90 -40.93 0.89
C ASP A 562 -28.68 -41.22 -0.61
N MET A 563 -28.41 -42.49 -0.95
CA MET A 563 -28.42 -42.98 -2.34
C MET A 563 -29.83 -42.99 -2.93
N GLU A 564 -30.84 -43.47 -2.20
CA GLU A 564 -32.24 -43.42 -2.64
C GLU A 564 -32.73 -41.99 -2.86
N GLU A 565 -32.40 -41.04 -1.98
CA GLU A 565 -32.80 -39.64 -2.14
C GLU A 565 -32.12 -38.98 -3.36
N LYS A 566 -30.84 -39.28 -3.60
CA LYS A 566 -30.13 -38.84 -4.82
C LYS A 566 -30.73 -39.47 -6.08
N VAL A 567 -31.08 -40.76 -6.05
CA VAL A 567 -31.73 -41.45 -7.17
C VAL A 567 -33.12 -40.86 -7.43
N LEU A 568 -33.89 -40.53 -6.39
CA LEU A 568 -35.18 -39.85 -6.51
C LEU A 568 -35.05 -38.45 -7.11
N LYS A 569 -34.04 -37.67 -6.72
CA LYS A 569 -33.74 -36.37 -7.34
C LYS A 569 -33.31 -36.50 -8.80
N ILE A 570 -32.47 -37.48 -9.12
CA ILE A 570 -32.07 -37.73 -10.51
C ILE A 570 -33.28 -38.16 -11.34
N SER A 571 -34.17 -39.00 -10.79
CA SER A 571 -35.44 -39.38 -11.41
C SER A 571 -36.32 -38.17 -11.70
N SER A 572 -36.49 -37.25 -10.74
CA SER A 572 -37.33 -36.08 -10.94
C SER A 572 -36.77 -35.14 -12.01
N VAL A 573 -35.45 -34.93 -12.03
CA VAL A 573 -34.78 -34.13 -13.07
C VAL A 573 -34.90 -34.81 -14.43
N LEU A 574 -34.80 -36.14 -14.49
CA LEU A 574 -34.98 -36.89 -15.73
C LEU A 574 -36.40 -36.75 -16.28
N ASP A 575 -37.42 -36.75 -15.43
CA ASP A 575 -38.82 -36.52 -15.81
C ASP A 575 -39.04 -35.10 -16.34
N GLU A 576 -38.43 -34.09 -15.73
CA GLU A 576 -38.45 -32.71 -16.23
C GLU A 576 -37.79 -32.59 -17.60
N VAL A 577 -36.64 -33.22 -17.79
CA VAL A 577 -35.92 -33.24 -19.07
C VAL A 577 -36.73 -33.99 -20.14
N GLN A 578 -37.35 -35.12 -19.81
CA GLN A 578 -38.24 -35.84 -20.72
C GLN A 578 -39.45 -34.99 -21.12
N THR A 579 -40.03 -34.25 -20.18
CA THR A 579 -41.17 -33.35 -20.45
C THR A 579 -40.75 -32.21 -21.38
N CYS A 580 -39.60 -31.59 -21.14
CA CYS A 580 -39.02 -30.58 -22.03
C CYS A 580 -38.73 -31.15 -23.42
N TYR A 581 -38.16 -32.36 -23.50
CA TYR A 581 -37.85 -33.03 -24.75
C TYR A 581 -39.10 -33.37 -25.56
N ALA A 582 -40.16 -33.87 -24.90
CA ALA A 582 -41.44 -34.14 -25.54
C ALA A 582 -42.09 -32.86 -26.09
N ARG A 583 -41.99 -31.74 -25.36
CA ARG A 583 -42.46 -30.44 -25.84
C ARG A 583 -41.67 -29.95 -27.06
N LEU A 584 -40.34 -30.10 -27.04
CA LEU A 584 -39.48 -29.74 -28.15
C LEU A 584 -39.78 -30.57 -29.41
N LEU A 585 -40.01 -31.88 -29.24
CA LEU A 585 -40.42 -32.76 -30.34
C LEU A 585 -41.77 -32.34 -30.94
N ALA A 586 -42.77 -32.03 -30.10
CA ALA A 586 -44.07 -31.57 -30.57
C ALA A 586 -43.97 -30.22 -31.32
N GLU A 587 -43.15 -29.29 -30.85
CA GLU A 587 -42.87 -28.03 -31.55
C GLU A 587 -42.18 -28.27 -32.90
N HIS A 588 -41.21 -29.19 -32.95
CA HIS A 588 -40.50 -29.56 -34.16
C HIS A 588 -41.42 -30.23 -35.20
N GLU A 589 -42.27 -31.16 -34.78
CA GLU A 589 -43.28 -31.79 -35.64
C GLU A 589 -44.29 -30.79 -36.18
N ALA A 590 -44.78 -29.87 -35.33
CA ALA A 590 -45.67 -28.81 -35.74
C ALA A 590 -45.02 -27.85 -36.76
N ALA A 591 -43.72 -27.55 -36.57
CA ALA A 591 -42.94 -26.75 -37.51
C ALA A 591 -42.78 -27.48 -38.85
N GLN A 592 -42.43 -28.78 -38.83
CA GLN A 592 -42.36 -29.61 -40.05
C GLN A 592 -43.69 -29.68 -40.78
N TRP A 593 -44.80 -29.86 -40.08
CA TRP A 593 -46.14 -29.88 -40.67
C TRP A 593 -46.50 -28.56 -41.35
N LYS A 594 -46.18 -27.42 -40.69
CA LYS A 594 -46.36 -26.09 -41.29
C LYS A 594 -45.49 -25.91 -42.53
N LEU A 595 -44.26 -26.41 -42.51
CA LEU A 595 -43.34 -26.34 -43.64
C LEU A 595 -43.84 -27.17 -44.82
N LYS A 596 -44.24 -28.43 -44.59
CA LYS A 596 -44.85 -29.30 -45.60
C LYS A 596 -46.09 -28.66 -46.21
N ARG A 597 -47.00 -28.11 -45.39
CA ARG A 597 -48.19 -27.41 -45.90
C ARG A 597 -47.85 -26.18 -46.75
N ARG A 598 -46.77 -25.46 -46.42
CA ARG A 598 -46.27 -24.33 -47.24
C ARG A 598 -45.69 -24.82 -48.56
N ILE A 599 -44.90 -25.91 -48.54
CA ILE A 599 -44.36 -26.54 -49.74
C ILE A 599 -45.50 -27.01 -50.64
N THR A 600 -46.50 -27.74 -50.13
CA THR A 600 -47.65 -28.18 -50.94
C THR A 600 -48.45 -27.01 -51.52
N LYS A 601 -48.59 -25.90 -50.77
CA LYS A 601 -49.21 -24.68 -51.32
C LYS A 601 -48.37 -24.04 -52.42
N LEU A 602 -47.04 -24.04 -52.29
CA LEU A 602 -46.12 -23.55 -53.31
C LEU A 602 -46.12 -24.45 -54.55
N GLU A 603 -46.07 -25.77 -54.38
CA GLU A 603 -46.20 -26.76 -55.45
C GLU A 603 -47.52 -26.59 -56.20
N LYS A 604 -48.64 -26.42 -55.49
CA LYS A 604 -49.95 -26.16 -56.12
C LYS A 604 -49.96 -24.84 -56.89
N LYS A 605 -49.35 -23.79 -56.35
CA LYS A 605 -49.27 -22.48 -57.02
C LYS A 605 -48.32 -22.52 -58.23
N ILE A 606 -47.27 -23.33 -58.17
CA ILE A 606 -46.36 -23.57 -59.29
C ILE A 606 -47.10 -24.34 -60.38
N THR A 607 -47.74 -25.47 -60.06
CA THR A 607 -48.53 -26.27 -61.01
C THR A 607 -49.71 -25.50 -61.63
N ASP A 608 -50.36 -24.59 -60.89
CA ASP A 608 -51.38 -23.69 -61.43
C ASP A 608 -50.81 -22.59 -62.37
N SER A 609 -49.52 -22.25 -62.25
CA SER A 609 -48.85 -21.22 -63.07
C SER A 609 -48.05 -21.79 -64.26
N SER A 610 -47.63 -23.05 -64.17
CA SER A 610 -46.93 -23.81 -65.20
C SER A 610 -47.74 -25.07 -65.47
N GLY A 611 -48.59 -25.07 -66.49
CA GLY A 611 -49.44 -26.21 -66.85
C GLY A 611 -48.66 -27.44 -67.34
N VAL A 612 -47.97 -28.11 -66.41
CA VAL A 612 -47.17 -29.32 -66.62
C VAL A 612 -47.30 -30.21 -65.40
N GLU A 613 -47.75 -31.45 -65.60
CA GLU A 613 -47.77 -32.51 -64.59
C GLU A 613 -46.33 -32.86 -64.16
N ILE A 614 -46.03 -32.71 -62.87
CA ILE A 614 -44.78 -33.18 -62.26
C ILE A 614 -45.05 -34.60 -61.73
N SER A 615 -45.04 -35.59 -62.61
CA SER A 615 -45.17 -37.01 -62.24
C SER A 615 -43.88 -37.83 -62.38
N GLU A 616 -42.73 -37.20 -62.71
CA GLU A 616 -41.50 -37.95 -63.06
C GLU A 616 -40.20 -37.49 -62.38
N MET A 617 -40.23 -37.02 -61.13
CA MET A 617 -38.98 -36.75 -60.37
C MET A 617 -38.94 -37.35 -58.97
N ALA A 618 -39.50 -38.54 -58.78
CA ALA A 618 -39.30 -39.31 -57.55
C ALA A 618 -39.19 -40.82 -57.83
N LYS A 619 -38.16 -41.18 -58.60
CA LYS A 619 -37.50 -42.49 -58.51
C LYS A 619 -36.00 -42.24 -58.48
N GLU A 620 -35.48 -42.09 -57.27
CA GLU A 620 -34.19 -42.61 -56.78
C GLU A 620 -34.06 -42.36 -55.28
#